data_AF-A0A1V4XP46-F1
#
_entry.id   AF-A0A1V4XP46-F1
#
_cell.length_a   1.000
_cell.length_b   1.000
_cell.length_c   1.000
_cell.angle_alpha   90.00
_cell.angle_beta   90.00
_cell.angle_gamma   90.00
#
_symmetry.space_group_name_H-M   'P 1'
#
loop_
_entity.id
_entity.type
_entity.pdbx_description
1 polymer ?
#
loop_
_entity_poly.entity_id
_entity_poly.type
_entity_poly.pdbx_seq_one_letter_code
_entity_poly.pdbx_strand_id
1 'polypeptide(L)'
;MELEPTTFMWNGQAVSLPGTYELVPDGEVKHLHRRVMAIALHERKRIPFCGRLVGQARLSNGKGSVWLIEDDRGYLIKSQKPMVLGAGE
;
A
#
# COMPACT_ATOMS: atom_id res chain seq x y z
N MET A 1 1.62 -22.78 9.59
CA MET A 1 2.73 -22.37 8.71
C MET A 1 2.87 -20.87 8.86
N GLU A 2 3.86 -20.42 9.61
CA GLU A 2 4.18 -19.00 9.73
C GLU A 2 4.79 -18.54 8.40
N LEU A 3 4.16 -17.56 7.75
CA LEU A 3 4.68 -17.03 6.48
C LEU A 3 5.79 -16.04 6.80
N GLU A 4 6.98 -16.24 6.22
CA GLU A 4 8.10 -15.31 6.41
C GLU A 4 7.75 -13.93 5.85
N PRO A 5 8.06 -12.85 6.59
CA PRO A 5 7.73 -11.50 6.16
C PRO A 5 8.59 -11.08 4.96
N THR A 6 7.94 -10.61 3.90
CA THR A 6 8.66 -9.97 2.80
C THR A 6 9.04 -8.54 3.18
N THR A 7 10.33 -8.21 3.09
CA THR A 7 10.83 -6.84 3.23
C THR A 7 11.38 -6.35 1.89
N PHE A 8 10.95 -5.17 1.45
CA PHE A 8 11.48 -4.51 0.25
C PHE A 8 11.87 -3.06 0.55
N MET A 9 12.74 -2.51 -0.27
CA MET A 9 13.18 -1.11 -0.19
C MET A 9 12.28 -0.24 -1.07
N TRP A 10 11.76 0.86 -0.52
CA TRP A 10 10.94 1.83 -1.23
C TRP A 10 11.42 3.24 -0.90
N ASN A 11 11.93 3.99 -1.89
CA ASN A 11 12.51 5.34 -1.68
C ASN A 11 13.51 5.41 -0.50
N GLY A 12 14.31 4.37 -0.30
CA GLY A 12 15.26 4.28 0.82
C GLY A 12 14.66 3.85 2.17
N GLN A 13 13.35 3.59 2.25
CA GLN A 13 12.67 3.06 3.43
C GLN A 13 12.46 1.55 3.30
N ALA A 14 12.72 0.80 4.38
CA ALA A 14 12.41 -0.63 4.44
C ALA A 14 10.94 -0.84 4.81
N VAL A 15 10.25 -1.69 4.05
CA VAL A 15 8.82 -1.96 4.22
C VAL A 15 8.62 -3.46 4.40
N SER A 16 8.17 -3.86 5.58
CA SER A 16 7.89 -5.27 5.89
C SER A 16 6.39 -5.57 5.82
N LEU A 17 6.03 -6.62 5.10
CA LEU A 17 4.68 -7.16 4.99
C LEU A 17 4.58 -8.52 5.72
N PRO A 18 3.46 -8.79 6.41
CA PRO A 18 3.29 -10.05 7.15
C PRO A 18 2.96 -11.18 6.17
N GLY A 19 4.01 -11.86 5.71
CA GLY A 19 3.96 -13.01 4.81
C GLY A 19 4.54 -12.74 3.43
N THR A 20 4.34 -13.70 2.52
CA THR A 20 4.90 -13.68 1.17
C THR A 20 4.05 -12.80 0.26
N TYR A 21 4.51 -11.56 0.06
CA TYR A 21 3.92 -10.61 -0.86
C TYR A 21 4.87 -10.33 -2.01
N GLU A 22 4.30 -10.16 -3.20
CA GLU A 22 5.02 -9.72 -4.38
C GLU A 22 4.56 -8.32 -4.76
N LEU A 23 5.50 -7.46 -5.14
CA LEU A 23 5.19 -6.14 -5.68
C LEU A 23 4.52 -6.30 -7.04
N VAL A 24 3.36 -5.66 -7.19
CA VAL A 24 2.69 -5.55 -8.48
C VAL A 24 3.46 -4.57 -9.34
N PRO A 25 3.80 -4.90 -10.60
CA PRO A 25 4.47 -3.98 -11.50
C PRO A 25 3.70 -2.66 -11.66
N ASP A 26 4.39 -1.52 -11.70
CA ASP A 26 3.78 -0.19 -11.73
C ASP A 26 2.72 -0.01 -12.82
N GLY A 27 2.96 -0.57 -14.02
CA GLY A 27 2.00 -0.54 -15.15
C GLY A 27 0.69 -1.27 -14.88
N GLU A 28 0.64 -2.15 -13.88
CA GLU A 28 -0.54 -2.89 -13.46
C GLU A 28 -1.23 -2.26 -12.23
N VAL A 29 -0.60 -1.28 -11.57
CA VAL A 29 -1.17 -0.59 -10.42
C VAL A 29 -2.15 0.47 -10.87
N LYS A 30 -3.44 0.16 -10.78
CA LYS A 30 -4.51 1.10 -11.14
C LYS A 30 -4.42 2.38 -10.28
N HIS A 31 -4.47 3.54 -10.93
CA HIS A 31 -4.42 4.86 -10.30
C HIS A 31 -3.10 5.19 -9.59
N LEU A 32 -2.00 4.55 -9.99
CA LEU A 32 -0.67 4.92 -9.52
C LEU A 32 -0.43 6.43 -9.64
N HIS A 33 0.21 6.99 -8.62
CA HIS A 33 0.49 8.41 -8.40
C HIS A 33 -0.74 9.32 -8.19
N ARG A 34 -1.97 8.80 -8.17
CA ARG A 34 -3.14 9.61 -7.81
C ARG A 34 -3.22 9.84 -6.30
N ARG A 35 -3.83 10.97 -5.94
CA ARG A 35 -4.21 11.27 -4.56
C ARG A 35 -5.43 10.42 -4.17
N VAL A 36 -5.34 9.80 -3.01
CA VAL A 36 -6.32 8.85 -2.50
C VAL A 36 -6.59 9.09 -1.02
N MET A 37 -7.79 8.72 -0.58
CA MET A 37 -8.11 8.48 0.82
C MET A 37 -7.88 7.00 1.14
N ALA A 38 -7.26 6.72 2.27
CA ALA A 38 -6.97 5.36 2.67
C ALA A 38 -7.10 5.18 4.17
N ILE A 39 -7.11 3.92 4.59
CA ILE A 39 -7.11 3.53 6.00
C ILE A 39 -5.77 2.86 6.28
N ALA A 40 -4.98 3.45 7.18
CA ALA A 40 -3.68 2.91 7.56
C ALA A 40 -3.86 1.55 8.26
N LEU A 41 -3.05 0.57 7.85
CA LEU A 41 -2.93 -0.71 8.52
C LEU A 41 -1.99 -0.56 9.72
N HIS A 42 -2.54 -0.08 10.84
CA HIS A 42 -1.87 -0.11 12.14
C HIS A 42 -2.55 -1.17 13.02
N GLU A 43 -1.76 -1.98 13.74
CA GLU A 43 -2.24 -3.19 14.46
C GLU A 43 -3.34 -2.93 15.50
N ARG A 44 -3.57 -1.68 15.89
CA ARG A 44 -4.47 -1.30 17.00
C ARG A 44 -5.52 -0.25 16.65
N LYS A 45 -5.38 0.46 15.52
CA LYS A 45 -6.27 1.58 15.17
C LYS A 45 -6.43 1.70 13.65
N ARG A 46 -7.66 1.94 13.20
CA ARG A 46 -7.97 2.34 11.82
C ARG A 46 -7.91 3.85 11.73
N ILE A 47 -6.88 4.38 11.08
CA ILE A 47 -6.66 5.82 10.95
C ILE A 47 -6.85 6.20 9.47
N PRO A 48 -7.91 6.96 9.12
CA PRO A 48 -8.07 7.47 7.77
C PRO A 48 -7.04 8.56 7.49
N PHE A 49 -6.51 8.59 6.27
CA PHE A 49 -5.54 9.60 5.83
C PHE A 49 -5.62 9.82 4.32
N CYS A 50 -5.07 10.95 3.87
CA CYS A 50 -4.85 11.23 2.45
C CYS A 50 -3.39 11.01 2.09
N GLY A 51 -3.13 10.58 0.87
CA GLY A 51 -1.77 10.47 0.34
C GLY A 51 -1.76 10.14 -1.14
N ARG A 52 -0.57 9.88 -1.67
CA ARG A 52 -0.34 9.46 -3.06
C ARG A 52 -0.20 7.95 -3.12
N LEU A 53 -1.00 7.28 -3.97
CA LEU A 53 -0.81 5.86 -4.23
C LEU A 53 0.51 5.66 -4.97
N VAL A 54 1.44 4.90 -4.40
CA VAL A 54 2.78 4.70 -4.96
C VAL A 54 3.10 3.25 -5.26
N GLY A 55 2.27 2.29 -4.81
CA GLY A 55 2.44 0.90 -5.19
C GLY A 55 1.35 -0.02 -4.66
N GLN A 56 1.42 -1.27 -5.08
CA GLN A 56 0.57 -2.35 -4.57
C GLN A 56 1.42 -3.60 -4.40
N ALA A 57 1.18 -4.34 -3.33
CA ALA A 57 1.71 -5.67 -3.12
C ALA A 57 0.55 -6.67 -3.06
N ARG A 58 0.72 -7.86 -3.63
CA ARG A 58 -0.28 -8.93 -3.60
C ARG A 58 0.32 -10.14 -2.91
N LEU A 59 -0.49 -10.84 -2.10
CA LEU A 59 -0.07 -12.13 -1.58
C LEU A 59 0.21 -13.08 -2.75
N SER A 60 1.28 -13.90 -2.67
CA SER A 60 1.61 -14.88 -3.72
C SER A 60 0.48 -15.89 -3.98
N ASN A 61 -0.44 -16.07 -3.03
CA ASN A 61 -1.64 -16.90 -3.20
C ASN A 61 -2.84 -16.18 -3.89
N GLY A 62 -2.68 -14.91 -4.27
CA GLY A 62 -3.68 -14.08 -4.94
C GLY A 62 -4.84 -13.56 -4.07
N LYS A 63 -4.95 -13.97 -2.80
CA LYS A 63 -6.14 -13.73 -1.95
C LYS A 63 -6.11 -12.41 -1.16
N GLY A 64 -5.06 -11.62 -1.26
CA GLY A 64 -4.91 -10.39 -0.49
C GLY A 64 -4.05 -9.36 -1.21
N SER A 65 -4.28 -8.09 -0.90
CA SER A 65 -3.48 -6.98 -1.40
C SER A 65 -3.26 -5.95 -0.31
N VAL A 66 -2.09 -5.34 -0.35
CA VAL A 66 -1.71 -4.18 0.46
C VAL A 66 -1.38 -3.05 -0.50
N TRP A 67 -1.90 -1.87 -0.22
CA TRP A 67 -1.60 -0.67 -1.00
C TRP A 67 -0.59 0.18 -0.26
N LEU A 68 0.39 0.68 -0.99
CA LEU A 68 1.49 1.50 -0.49
C LEU A 68 1.19 2.95 -0.84
N ILE A 69 1.07 3.79 0.18
CA ILE A 69 0.68 5.19 0.02
C ILE A 69 1.69 6.06 0.71
N GLU A 70 2.20 7.03 -0.02
CA GLU A 70 3.06 8.06 0.53
C GLU A 70 2.18 9.19 1.07
N ASP A 71 2.28 9.51 2.36
CA ASP A 71 1.56 10.63 2.96
C ASP A 71 2.16 11.99 2.55
N ASP A 72 1.53 13.08 2.96
CA ASP A 72 1.99 14.44 2.65
C ASP A 72 3.35 14.81 3.25
N ARG A 73 3.89 13.98 4.14
CA ARG A 73 5.21 14.15 4.77
C ARG A 73 6.27 13.26 4.12
N GLY A 74 5.92 12.49 3.10
CA GLY A 74 6.84 11.56 2.42
C GLY A 74 7.01 10.23 3.15
N TYR A 75 6.16 9.89 4.12
CA TYR A 75 6.21 8.59 4.78
C TYR A 75 5.40 7.57 4.02
N LEU A 76 5.97 6.37 3.82
CA LEU A 76 5.24 5.26 3.26
C LEU A 76 4.35 4.59 4.30
N ILE A 77 3.07 4.47 3.97
CA ILE A 77 2.04 3.87 4.82
C ILE A 77 1.40 2.70 4.07
N LYS A 78 1.32 1.56 4.76
CA LYS A 78 0.59 0.38 4.32
C LYS A 78 -0.91 0.59 4.57
N SER A 79 -1.74 0.24 3.60
CA SER A 79 -3.18 0.45 3.68
C SER A 79 -3.97 -0.69 3.05
N GLN A 80 -5.25 -0.74 3.40
CA GLN A 80 -6.25 -1.48 2.63
C GLN A 80 -6.55 -0.76 1.31
N LYS A 81 -7.49 -1.30 0.52
CA LYS A 81 -7.87 -0.72 -0.78
C LYS A 81 -8.23 0.76 -0.61
N PRO A 82 -7.48 1.68 -1.23
CA PRO A 82 -7.75 3.10 -1.11
C PRO A 82 -8.93 3.52 -1.99
N MET A 83 -9.56 4.62 -1.61
CA MET A 83 -10.57 5.31 -2.40
C MET A 83 -9.89 6.46 -3.15
N VAL A 84 -10.06 6.48 -4.46
CA VAL A 84 -9.60 7.63 -5.26
C VAL A 84 -10.46 8.82 -4.88
N LEU A 85 -9.82 9.90 -4.43
CA LEU A 85 -10.50 11.17 -4.27
C LEU A 85 -10.77 11.70 -5.67
N GLY A 86 -12.04 11.80 -6.05
CA GLY A 86 -12.41 12.20 -7.40
C GLY A 86 -11.79 13.54 -7.79
N ALA A 87 -11.29 13.63 -9.02
CA ALA A 87 -11.91 14.63 -9.88
C ALA A 87 -13.30 14.05 -10.19
N GLY A 88 -14.37 14.80 -9.96
CA GLY A 88 -15.68 14.35 -10.38
C GLY A 88 -15.65 14.05 -11.87
N GLU A 89 -15.96 12.81 -12.24
CA GLU A 89 -16.53 12.30 -13.51
C GLU A 89 -16.51 10.76 -13.48
#